data_AF-A0A1Y5SGM4-F1
#
_entry.id   AF-A0A1Y5SGM4-F1
#
_cell.length_a   1.000
_cell.length_b   1.000
_cell.length_c   1.000
_cell.angle_alpha   90.00
_cell.angle_beta   90.00
_cell.angle_gamma   90.00
#
_symmetry.space_group_name_H-M   'P 1'
#
loop_
_entity.id
_entity.type
_entity.pdbx_description
1 polymer ?
#
loop_
_entity_poly.entity_id
_entity_poly.type
_entity_poly.pdbx_seq_one_letter_code
_entity_poly.pdbx_strand_id
1 'polypeptide(L)'
;MRAPRALRRTAAEIAAPFPPLLADAERLAATVLLGEHGRRRAGLGDEFWQYRPAVEGDEARLVDWRRSAKSDVHFIRQREWQAAQSVMFWIDNARAMDFTSAEAFPRKISRARTLALALSILLVRAGERVGLTTSDHPPRSGEAQLLRLAEELLGEGEGREYGAPETRGMRPHSTAIFFSDFLGPFGGIEEAVARAADRDVRGVLFQVLDPQEESFPFDGRTIFESVGGTMRHETRRAGDLRARYLERLAARRDALSALCRATGWQMHVHHTDQPGQAALLWLHEALQRGRR
;
A
#
# COMPACT_ATOMS: atom_id res chain seq x y z
N MET A 1 -9.89 33.66 -14.15
CA MET A 1 -8.94 32.88 -14.98
C MET A 1 -7.58 32.85 -14.28
N ARG A 2 -7.15 31.70 -13.72
CA ARG A 2 -5.76 31.56 -13.23
C ARG A 2 -4.81 31.53 -14.43
N ALA A 3 -3.74 32.32 -14.40
CA ALA A 3 -2.84 32.51 -15.54
C ALA A 3 -2.09 31.21 -15.91
N PRO A 4 -1.86 30.91 -17.21
CA PRO A 4 -1.20 29.67 -17.67
C PRO A 4 0.20 29.41 -17.07
N ARG A 5 0.94 30.48 -16.72
CA ARG A 5 2.24 30.39 -16.05
C ARG A 5 2.13 29.92 -14.59
N ALA A 6 1.09 30.33 -13.88
CA ALA A 6 0.84 29.88 -12.51
C ALA A 6 0.48 28.38 -12.50
N LEU A 7 -0.34 27.94 -13.47
CA LEU A 7 -0.67 26.51 -13.64
C LEU A 7 0.56 25.66 -13.96
N ARG A 8 1.47 26.12 -14.84
CA ARG A 8 2.72 25.40 -15.13
C ARG A 8 3.65 25.33 -13.93
N ARG A 9 3.77 26.40 -13.15
CA ARG A 9 4.62 26.41 -11.95
C ARG A 9 4.10 25.45 -10.89
N THR A 10 2.79 25.49 -10.62
CA THR A 10 2.13 24.56 -9.69
C THR A 10 2.23 23.12 -10.18
N ALA A 11 2.06 22.85 -11.48
CA ALA A 11 2.25 21.51 -12.04
C ALA A 11 3.70 21.02 -11.89
N ALA A 12 4.69 21.88 -12.12
CA ALA A 12 6.10 21.54 -11.91
C ALA A 12 6.44 21.30 -10.43
N GLU A 13 5.87 22.09 -9.52
CA GLU A 13 6.01 21.92 -8.07
C GLU A 13 5.41 20.58 -7.59
N ILE A 14 4.22 20.20 -8.09
CA ILE A 14 3.57 18.92 -7.78
C ILE A 14 4.34 17.73 -8.39
N ALA A 15 4.91 17.89 -9.58
CA ALA A 15 5.64 16.83 -10.27
C ALA A 15 7.10 16.66 -9.80
N ALA A 16 7.69 17.66 -9.13
CA ALA A 16 9.09 17.61 -8.69
C ALA A 16 9.45 16.38 -7.83
N PRO A 17 8.58 15.89 -6.91
CA PRO A 17 8.87 14.69 -6.12
C PRO A 17 8.65 13.37 -6.87
N PHE A 18 8.11 13.39 -8.09
CA PHE A 18 7.71 12.19 -8.83
C PHE A 18 8.88 11.28 -9.22
N PRO A 19 9.96 11.78 -9.87
CA PRO A 19 11.09 10.93 -10.22
C PRO A 19 11.79 10.30 -9.00
N PRO A 20 12.07 11.04 -7.90
CA PRO A 20 12.63 10.45 -6.68
C PRO A 20 11.73 9.36 -6.07
N LEU A 21 10.41 9.59 -5.99
CA LEU A 21 9.49 8.63 -5.37
C LEU A 21 9.46 7.29 -6.13
N LEU A 22 9.39 7.33 -7.47
CA LEU A 22 9.45 6.14 -8.30
C LEU A 22 10.81 5.42 -8.18
N ALA A 23 11.91 6.17 -8.23
CA ALA A 23 13.24 5.58 -8.09
C ALA A 23 13.42 4.90 -6.73
N ASP A 24 12.90 5.49 -5.65
CA ASP A 24 12.94 4.92 -4.29
C ASP A 24 12.11 3.63 -4.21
N ALA A 25 10.91 3.65 -4.81
CA ALA A 25 10.03 2.49 -4.87
C ALA A 25 10.65 1.34 -5.69
N GLU A 26 11.27 1.64 -6.83
CA GLU A 26 11.97 0.66 -7.66
C GLU A 26 13.16 0.02 -6.93
N ARG A 27 14.00 0.84 -6.28
CA ARG A 27 15.12 0.33 -5.47
C ARG A 27 14.60 -0.56 -4.34
N LEU A 28 13.54 -0.15 -3.66
CA LEU A 28 12.95 -0.94 -2.58
C LEU A 28 12.36 -2.26 -3.10
N ALA A 29 11.62 -2.24 -4.20
CA ALA A 29 11.08 -3.46 -4.83
C ALA A 29 12.19 -4.42 -5.27
N ALA A 30 13.31 -3.89 -5.81
CA ALA A 30 14.46 -4.71 -6.19
C ALA A 30 15.06 -5.49 -5.00
N THR A 31 15.03 -4.94 -3.78
CA THR A 31 15.55 -5.63 -2.59
C THR A 31 14.78 -6.90 -2.24
N VAL A 32 13.47 -6.91 -2.44
CA VAL A 32 12.61 -8.08 -2.20
C VAL A 32 12.86 -9.14 -3.26
N LEU A 33 12.92 -8.72 -4.52
CA LEU A 33 13.16 -9.63 -5.64
C LEU A 33 14.52 -10.32 -5.50
N LEU A 34 15.59 -9.59 -5.21
CA LEU A 34 16.92 -10.18 -4.99
C LEU A 34 16.94 -11.18 -3.82
N GLY A 35 16.16 -10.93 -2.76
CA GLY A 35 15.99 -11.86 -1.64
C GLY A 35 15.25 -13.15 -2.02
N GLU A 36 14.28 -13.08 -2.94
CA GLU A 36 13.59 -14.27 -3.46
C GLU A 36 14.47 -15.14 -4.36
N HIS A 37 15.44 -14.56 -5.09
CA HIS A 37 16.33 -15.34 -5.99
C HIS A 37 17.16 -16.40 -5.24
N GLY A 38 17.40 -16.23 -3.93
CA GLY A 38 18.06 -17.22 -3.06
C GLY A 38 17.13 -18.31 -2.50
N ARG A 39 15.81 -18.06 -2.45
CA ARG A 39 14.77 -19.06 -2.15
C ARG A 39 14.06 -19.39 -3.45
N ARG A 40 14.72 -20.16 -4.33
CA ARG A 40 14.06 -20.77 -5.49
C ARG A 40 12.95 -21.70 -5.01
N ARG A 41 11.74 -21.18 -4.82
CA ARG A 41 10.51 -21.91 -5.06
C ARG A 41 10.17 -21.73 -6.53
N ALA A 42 9.66 -22.78 -7.16
CA ALA A 42 9.07 -22.65 -8.49
C ALA A 42 7.91 -21.64 -8.42
N GLY A 43 7.91 -20.66 -9.33
CA GLY A 43 6.80 -19.72 -9.44
C GLY A 43 7.19 -18.39 -10.08
N LEU A 44 7.15 -18.34 -11.41
CA LEU A 44 6.77 -17.16 -12.22
C LEU A 44 6.66 -17.64 -13.67
N GLY A 45 5.42 -17.83 -14.10
CA GLY A 45 5.05 -18.32 -15.41
C GLY A 45 3.90 -19.29 -15.25
N ASP A 46 2.79 -19.04 -15.97
CA ASP A 46 1.65 -19.93 -16.11
C ASP A 46 2.04 -21.38 -15.88
N GLU A 47 1.63 -21.90 -14.72
CA GLU A 47 1.92 -23.27 -14.36
C GLU A 47 1.40 -24.15 -15.49
N PHE A 48 2.30 -24.99 -15.96
CA PHE A 48 1.97 -26.01 -16.94
C PHE A 48 0.86 -26.87 -16.33
N TRP A 49 -0.36 -26.71 -16.83
CA TRP A 49 -1.50 -27.48 -16.32
C TRP A 49 -1.47 -28.88 -16.92
N GLN A 50 -1.59 -28.96 -18.24
CA GLN A 50 -1.44 -30.19 -18.99
C GLN A 50 -1.14 -29.88 -20.46
N TYR A 51 -0.73 -30.90 -21.20
CA TYR A 51 -0.79 -30.84 -22.65
C TYR A 51 -2.10 -31.46 -23.10
N ARG A 52 -2.77 -30.81 -24.06
CA ARG A 52 -3.89 -31.42 -24.79
C ARG A 52 -3.57 -31.52 -26.28
N PRO A 53 -4.13 -32.50 -27.00
CA PRO A 53 -4.12 -32.49 -28.45
C PRO A 53 -4.70 -31.17 -28.99
N ALA A 54 -4.02 -30.60 -29.99
CA ALA A 54 -4.53 -29.48 -30.76
C ALA A 54 -5.74 -29.93 -31.58
N VAL A 55 -6.77 -29.09 -31.67
CA VAL A 55 -7.96 -29.33 -32.50
C VAL A 55 -8.11 -28.23 -33.53
N GLU A 56 -8.96 -28.46 -34.50
CA GLU A 56 -9.26 -27.48 -35.54
C GLU A 56 -9.90 -26.22 -34.94
N GLY A 57 -9.35 -25.05 -35.28
CA GLY A 57 -9.72 -23.76 -34.69
C GLY A 57 -8.75 -23.24 -33.63
N ASP A 58 -7.81 -24.06 -33.15
CA ASP A 58 -6.76 -23.58 -32.24
C ASP A 58 -5.72 -22.71 -32.96
N GLU A 59 -5.30 -21.62 -32.30
CA GLU A 59 -4.27 -20.75 -32.86
C GLU A 59 -2.90 -21.43 -32.86
N ALA A 60 -2.23 -21.46 -34.02
CA ALA A 60 -0.93 -22.10 -34.21
C ALA A 60 0.18 -21.61 -33.25
N ARG A 61 0.07 -20.39 -32.72
CA ARG A 61 1.02 -19.84 -31.73
C ARG A 61 0.97 -20.55 -30.37
N LEU A 62 -0.11 -21.27 -30.07
CA LEU A 62 -0.30 -21.99 -28.82
C LEU A 62 0.27 -23.42 -28.88
N VAL A 63 0.71 -23.87 -30.07
CA VAL A 63 1.29 -25.19 -30.28
C VAL A 63 2.71 -25.23 -29.70
N ASP A 64 2.95 -26.20 -28.82
CA ASP A 64 4.29 -26.51 -28.34
C ASP A 64 4.98 -27.40 -29.38
N TRP A 65 5.71 -26.77 -30.30
CA TRP A 65 6.42 -27.46 -31.37
C TRP A 65 7.47 -28.46 -30.85
N ARG A 66 8.05 -28.21 -29.67
CA ARG A 66 9.10 -29.06 -29.10
C ARG A 66 8.54 -30.38 -28.57
N ARG A 67 7.34 -30.37 -27.96
CA ARG A 67 6.65 -31.60 -27.57
C ARG A 67 6.01 -32.29 -28.78
N SER A 68 5.41 -31.51 -29.68
CA SER A 68 4.75 -32.04 -30.88
C SER A 68 5.73 -32.78 -31.79
N ALA A 69 6.99 -32.32 -31.89
CA ALA A 69 8.02 -33.01 -32.68
C ALA A 69 8.37 -34.44 -32.18
N LYS A 70 7.89 -34.85 -31.02
CA LYS A 70 8.12 -36.19 -30.44
C LYS A 70 6.91 -37.13 -30.59
N SER A 71 5.87 -36.72 -31.33
CA SER A 71 4.61 -37.46 -31.47
C SER A 71 3.95 -37.18 -32.82
N ASP A 72 3.07 -38.06 -33.29
CA ASP A 72 2.28 -37.84 -34.52
C ASP A 72 1.10 -36.86 -34.33
N VAL A 73 1.03 -36.18 -33.18
CA VAL A 73 -0.08 -35.31 -32.79
C VAL A 73 0.49 -33.99 -32.27
N HIS A 74 -0.10 -32.89 -32.72
CA HIS A 74 0.25 -31.56 -32.23
C HIS A 74 -0.32 -31.36 -30.82
N PHE A 75 0.50 -30.84 -29.91
CA PHE A 75 0.10 -30.55 -28.54
C PHE A 75 0.07 -29.05 -28.28
N ILE A 76 -1.00 -28.62 -27.61
CA ILE A 76 -1.10 -27.28 -27.04
C ILE A 76 -0.75 -27.37 -25.56
N ARG A 77 0.12 -26.45 -25.13
CA ARG A 77 0.46 -26.30 -23.73
C ARG A 77 -0.66 -25.51 -23.04
N GLN A 78 -1.53 -26.18 -22.29
CA GLN A 78 -2.52 -25.48 -21.47
C GLN A 78 -1.84 -24.89 -20.23
N ARG A 79 -2.19 -23.64 -19.98
CA ARG A 79 -1.70 -22.79 -18.91
C ARG A 79 -2.82 -22.68 -17.89
N GLU A 80 -2.53 -22.85 -16.60
CA GLU A 80 -3.54 -22.64 -15.56
C GLU A 80 -4.01 -21.18 -15.60
N TRP A 81 -5.33 -20.95 -15.67
CA TRP A 81 -5.88 -19.60 -15.63
C TRP A 81 -5.97 -19.13 -14.18
N GLN A 82 -4.90 -18.54 -13.68
CA GLN A 82 -4.96 -17.76 -12.44
C GLN A 82 -5.57 -16.39 -12.77
N ALA A 83 -6.81 -16.15 -12.29
CA ALA A 83 -7.43 -14.84 -12.44
C ALA A 83 -6.62 -13.80 -11.65
N ALA A 84 -6.11 -12.78 -12.35
CA ALA A 84 -5.36 -11.68 -11.72
C ALA A 84 -6.19 -11.05 -10.59
N GLN A 85 -5.63 -11.06 -9.39
CA GLN A 85 -6.20 -10.40 -8.23
C GLN A 85 -6.11 -8.89 -8.39
N SER A 86 -7.06 -8.19 -7.76
CA SER A 86 -7.03 -6.74 -7.67
C SER A 86 -6.59 -6.35 -6.27
N VAL A 87 -5.51 -5.57 -6.18
CA VAL A 87 -5.03 -4.97 -4.94
C VAL A 87 -5.25 -3.46 -5.00
N MET A 88 -5.90 -2.94 -3.96
CA MET A 88 -6.34 -1.57 -3.88
C MET A 88 -5.70 -0.88 -2.69
N PHE A 89 -5.28 0.36 -2.89
CA PHE A 89 -4.56 1.12 -1.88
C PHE A 89 -5.39 2.32 -1.41
N TRP A 90 -5.35 2.58 -0.11
CA TRP A 90 -5.71 3.88 0.46
C TRP A 90 -4.48 4.40 1.19
N ILE A 91 -4.08 5.63 0.89
CA ILE A 91 -2.98 6.30 1.58
C ILE A 91 -3.58 7.55 2.20
N ASP A 92 -3.50 7.64 3.52
CA ASP A 92 -3.89 8.83 4.25
C ASP A 92 -2.98 9.99 3.88
N ASN A 93 -3.56 11.04 3.27
CA ASN A 93 -2.86 12.25 2.84
C ASN A 93 -3.17 13.45 3.77
N ALA A 94 -3.67 13.20 4.98
CA ALA A 94 -3.93 14.22 5.96
C ALA A 94 -2.64 14.79 6.58
N ARG A 95 -2.76 15.97 7.19
CA ARG A 95 -1.61 16.72 7.72
C ARG A 95 -0.83 15.96 8.80
N ALA A 96 -1.49 15.13 9.61
CA ALA A 96 -0.81 14.30 10.59
C ALA A 96 0.26 13.37 9.95
N MET A 97 0.07 12.96 8.69
CA MET A 97 1.02 12.11 7.97
C MET A 97 2.26 12.87 7.47
N ASP A 98 2.27 14.21 7.48
CA ASP A 98 3.47 15.01 7.18
C ASP A 98 4.47 15.08 8.34
N PHE A 99 4.13 14.53 9.52
CA PHE A 99 5.00 14.54 10.69
C PHE A 99 6.30 13.76 10.45
N THR A 100 7.39 14.28 11.01
CA THR A 100 8.68 13.61 11.22
C THR A 100 9.35 14.24 12.44
N SER A 101 9.95 13.43 13.31
CA SER A 101 10.65 13.94 14.49
C SER A 101 12.09 14.34 14.24
N ALA A 102 12.70 13.88 13.15
CA ALA A 102 14.08 14.18 12.80
C ALA A 102 14.25 14.28 11.27
N GLU A 103 15.11 15.17 10.80
CA GLU A 103 15.42 15.32 9.37
C GLU A 103 15.98 14.03 8.74
N ALA A 104 16.61 13.17 9.55
CA ALA A 104 17.11 11.86 9.11
C ALA A 104 16.00 10.86 8.77
N PHE A 105 14.77 11.06 9.27
CA PHE A 105 13.65 10.16 9.03
C PHE A 105 12.73 10.72 7.93
N PRO A 106 12.27 9.87 7.00
CA PRO A 106 11.26 10.29 6.06
C PRO A 106 9.97 10.63 6.81
N ARG A 107 9.20 11.60 6.29
CA ARG A 107 7.82 11.84 6.73
C ARG A 107 7.00 10.55 6.63
N LYS A 108 6.02 10.38 7.52
CA LYS A 108 5.13 9.20 7.52
C LYS A 108 4.47 8.99 6.15
N ILE A 109 3.99 10.07 5.52
CA ILE A 109 3.40 10.06 4.18
C ILE A 109 4.37 9.58 3.09
N SER A 110 5.62 10.06 3.13
CA SER A 110 6.64 9.66 2.16
C SER A 110 6.92 8.16 2.27
N ARG A 111 7.06 7.65 3.50
CA ARG A 111 7.25 6.21 3.74
C ARG A 111 6.06 5.39 3.24
N ALA A 112 4.83 5.81 3.54
CA ALA A 112 3.60 5.15 3.08
C ALA A 112 3.53 5.08 1.55
N ARG A 113 3.76 6.20 0.86
CA ARG A 113 3.76 6.28 -0.62
C ARG A 113 4.83 5.37 -1.24
N THR A 114 6.06 5.39 -0.72
CA THR A 114 7.14 4.52 -1.21
C THR A 114 6.79 3.05 -1.05
N LEU A 115 6.23 2.64 0.10
CA LEU A 115 5.81 1.26 0.33
C LEU A 115 4.67 0.83 -0.60
N ALA A 116 3.65 1.67 -0.78
CA ALA A 116 2.52 1.40 -1.66
C ALA A 116 2.96 1.24 -3.13
N LEU A 117 3.84 2.13 -3.61
CA LEU A 117 4.39 2.05 -4.97
C LEU A 117 5.33 0.87 -5.16
N ALA A 118 6.22 0.59 -4.20
CA ALA A 118 7.12 -0.55 -4.27
C ALA A 118 6.33 -1.87 -4.31
N LEU A 119 5.29 -1.99 -3.48
CA LEU A 119 4.40 -3.15 -3.52
C LEU A 119 3.63 -3.21 -4.84
N SER A 120 3.18 -2.07 -5.37
CA SER A 120 2.51 -2.03 -6.68
C SER A 120 3.42 -2.53 -7.81
N ILE A 121 4.71 -2.17 -7.79
CA ILE A 121 5.70 -2.67 -8.76
C ILE A 121 5.83 -4.20 -8.66
N LEU A 122 5.95 -4.74 -7.45
CA LEU A 122 6.02 -6.20 -7.24
C LEU A 122 4.76 -6.91 -7.75
N LEU A 123 3.58 -6.37 -7.45
CA LEU A 123 2.29 -6.93 -7.83
C LEU A 123 2.07 -6.89 -9.35
N VAL A 124 2.38 -5.76 -10.00
CA VAL A 124 2.30 -5.64 -11.45
C VAL A 124 3.25 -6.63 -12.15
N ARG A 125 4.47 -6.81 -11.63
CA ARG A 125 5.41 -7.83 -12.15
C ARG A 125 4.90 -9.25 -11.96
N ALA A 126 4.14 -9.50 -10.90
CA ALA A 126 3.47 -10.77 -10.64
C ALA A 126 2.18 -10.98 -11.48
N GLY A 127 1.81 -10.01 -12.35
CA GLY A 127 0.62 -10.09 -13.20
C GLY A 127 -0.68 -9.62 -12.52
N GLU A 128 -0.59 -9.04 -11.31
CA GLU A 128 -1.75 -8.55 -10.57
C GLU A 128 -2.19 -7.16 -11.06
N ARG A 129 -3.39 -6.76 -10.67
CA ARG A 129 -3.95 -5.42 -10.95
C ARG A 129 -3.89 -4.56 -9.70
N VAL A 130 -3.52 -3.30 -9.88
CA VAL A 130 -3.35 -2.34 -8.79
C VAL A 130 -4.18 -1.07 -9.01
N GLY A 131 -4.69 -0.47 -7.95
CA GLY A 131 -5.54 0.73 -8.01
C GLY A 131 -5.64 1.48 -6.68
N LEU A 132 -6.28 2.65 -6.68
CA LEU A 132 -6.60 3.41 -5.48
C LEU A 132 -8.07 3.25 -5.12
N THR A 133 -8.36 3.24 -3.82
CA THR A 133 -9.72 3.17 -3.27
C THR A 133 -10.48 4.49 -3.36
N THR A 134 -9.76 5.59 -3.51
CA THR A 134 -10.28 6.95 -3.76
C THR A 134 -10.64 7.18 -5.23
N SER A 135 -10.12 6.35 -6.14
CA SER A 135 -10.25 6.53 -7.59
C SER A 135 -11.38 5.66 -8.14
N ASP A 136 -12.24 6.22 -9.01
CA ASP A 136 -13.28 5.43 -9.70
C ASP A 136 -12.70 4.53 -10.80
N HIS A 137 -11.46 4.79 -11.20
CA HIS A 137 -10.78 4.03 -12.23
C HIS A 137 -10.60 2.56 -11.80
N PRO A 138 -10.92 1.58 -12.65
CA PRO A 138 -10.72 0.18 -12.31
C PRO A 138 -9.22 -0.11 -12.12
N PRO A 139 -8.85 -1.03 -11.20
CA PRO A 139 -7.47 -1.45 -11.05
C PRO A 139 -6.97 -2.08 -12.35
N ARG A 140 -5.75 -1.73 -12.75
CA ARG A 140 -5.12 -2.18 -13.99
C ARG A 140 -3.72 -2.73 -13.69
N SER A 141 -3.13 -3.41 -14.66
CA SER A 141 -1.73 -3.84 -14.61
C SER A 141 -0.89 -3.01 -15.59
N GLY A 142 0.42 -3.19 -15.54
CA GLY A 142 1.40 -2.58 -16.45
C GLY A 142 1.96 -1.23 -15.98
N GLU A 143 3.01 -0.79 -16.67
CA GLU A 143 3.80 0.40 -16.33
C GLU A 143 2.97 1.69 -16.35
N ALA A 144 2.08 1.84 -17.33
CA ALA A 144 1.18 3.00 -17.42
C ALA A 144 0.28 3.14 -16.18
N GLN A 145 -0.07 2.03 -15.52
CA GLN A 145 -0.82 2.10 -14.26
C GLN A 145 0.05 2.53 -13.09
N LEU A 146 1.31 2.08 -13.03
CA LEU A 146 2.26 2.50 -11.99
C LEU A 146 2.53 4.00 -12.05
N LEU A 147 2.70 4.55 -13.26
CA LEU A 147 2.88 6.00 -13.46
C LEU A 147 1.65 6.79 -13.00
N ARG A 148 0.44 6.33 -13.33
CA ARG A 148 -0.81 6.95 -12.84
C ARG A 148 -0.92 6.91 -11.32
N LEU A 149 -0.64 5.76 -10.70
CA LEU A 149 -0.64 5.63 -9.25
C LEU A 149 0.36 6.60 -8.60
N ALA A 150 1.57 6.71 -9.14
CA ALA A 150 2.57 7.63 -8.61
C ALA A 150 2.11 9.09 -8.73
N GLU A 151 1.42 9.45 -9.81
CA GLU A 151 0.89 10.81 -10.02
C GLU A 151 -0.24 11.12 -9.04
N GLU A 152 -1.22 10.22 -8.91
CA GLU A 152 -2.35 10.36 -7.98
C GLU A 152 -1.85 10.42 -6.51
N LEU A 153 -0.84 9.62 -6.17
CA LEU A 153 -0.28 9.59 -4.83
C LEU A 153 0.40 10.90 -4.45
N LEU A 154 0.97 11.66 -5.39
CA LEU A 154 1.59 12.96 -5.13
C LEU A 154 0.59 14.10 -5.01
N GLY A 155 -0.69 13.87 -5.29
CA GLY A 155 -1.74 14.85 -5.08
C GLY A 155 -1.74 15.39 -3.66
N GLU A 156 -2.06 16.68 -3.53
CA GLU A 156 -2.24 17.32 -2.23
C GLU A 156 -3.51 16.78 -1.55
N GLY A 157 -3.42 16.55 -0.23
CA GLY A 157 -4.59 16.20 0.57
C GLY A 157 -5.54 17.37 0.77
N GLU A 158 -6.77 17.07 1.19
CA GLU A 158 -7.85 18.06 1.39
C GLU A 158 -7.61 19.02 2.58
N GLY A 159 -6.39 19.09 3.11
CA GLY A 159 -6.05 19.92 4.26
C GLY A 159 -6.67 19.46 5.58
N ARG A 160 -7.24 18.27 5.64
CA ARG A 160 -7.76 17.64 6.87
C ARG A 160 -6.60 17.32 7.83
N GLU A 161 -6.84 17.42 9.14
CA GLU A 161 -5.84 17.06 10.16
C GLU A 161 -5.59 15.55 10.19
N TYR A 162 -6.66 14.76 10.10
CA TYR A 162 -6.63 13.29 10.03
C TYR A 162 -7.49 12.78 8.87
N GLY A 163 -7.04 11.69 8.23
CA GLY A 163 -7.76 11.04 7.15
C GLY A 163 -8.79 10.03 7.66
N ALA A 164 -9.70 9.67 6.77
CA ALA A 164 -10.61 8.54 6.95
C ALA A 164 -10.57 7.69 5.68
N PRO A 165 -10.54 6.35 5.77
CA PRO A 165 -10.45 5.52 4.58
C PRO A 165 -11.64 5.71 3.65
N GLU A 166 -11.35 5.97 2.39
CA GLU A 166 -12.37 6.15 1.35
C GLU A 166 -12.54 4.84 0.58
N THR A 167 -13.77 4.38 0.42
CA THR A 167 -14.07 3.05 -0.14
C THR A 167 -14.84 3.11 -1.45
N ARG A 168 -14.97 4.30 -2.04
CA ARG A 168 -15.78 4.56 -3.24
C ARG A 168 -15.33 3.69 -4.42
N GLY A 169 -14.03 3.65 -4.70
CA GLY A 169 -13.43 2.86 -5.78
C GLY A 169 -13.31 1.36 -5.49
N MET A 170 -13.58 0.94 -4.25
CA MET A 170 -13.32 -0.42 -3.77
C MET A 170 -14.11 -1.48 -4.55
N ARG A 171 -13.41 -2.47 -5.11
CA ARG A 171 -14.00 -3.55 -5.90
C ARG A 171 -14.29 -4.79 -5.04
N PRO A 172 -15.41 -5.50 -5.25
CA PRO A 172 -15.67 -6.76 -4.56
C PRO A 172 -14.59 -7.81 -4.81
N HIS A 173 -14.41 -8.73 -3.86
CA HIS A 173 -13.41 -9.81 -3.91
C HIS A 173 -11.97 -9.32 -4.17
N SER A 174 -11.69 -8.07 -3.86
CA SER A 174 -10.34 -7.49 -3.98
C SER A 174 -9.60 -7.56 -2.64
N THR A 175 -8.33 -7.17 -2.66
CA THR A 175 -7.57 -6.93 -1.43
C THR A 175 -7.33 -5.43 -1.25
N ALA A 176 -7.60 -4.88 -0.07
CA ALA A 176 -7.38 -3.48 0.25
C ALA A 176 -6.23 -3.29 1.25
N ILE A 177 -5.38 -2.28 1.06
CA ILE A 177 -4.30 -1.93 1.98
C ILE A 177 -4.43 -0.46 2.33
N PHE A 178 -4.59 -0.19 3.63
CA PHE A 178 -4.78 1.15 4.16
C PHE A 178 -3.51 1.59 4.89
N PHE A 179 -2.90 2.69 4.45
CA PHE A 179 -1.73 3.31 5.07
C PHE A 179 -2.14 4.58 5.81
N SER A 180 -1.97 4.63 7.13
CA SER A 180 -2.26 5.80 7.97
C SER A 180 -1.55 5.66 9.32
N ASP A 181 -1.52 6.72 10.12
CA ASP A 181 -1.20 6.61 11.54
C ASP A 181 -2.39 6.12 12.39
N PHE A 182 -3.61 6.13 11.83
CA PHE A 182 -4.88 5.77 12.46
C PHE A 182 -5.14 6.48 13.80
N LEU A 183 -4.60 7.68 13.97
CA LEU A 183 -4.76 8.46 15.22
C LEU A 183 -6.02 9.33 15.23
N GLY A 184 -6.67 9.48 14.07
CA GLY A 184 -7.91 10.23 13.89
C GLY A 184 -9.16 9.59 14.53
N PRO A 185 -10.35 10.12 14.19
CA PRO A 185 -11.63 9.55 14.62
C PRO A 185 -11.78 8.08 14.21
N PHE A 186 -12.17 7.20 15.15
CA PHE A 186 -12.24 5.76 14.88
C PHE A 186 -13.35 5.36 13.90
N GLY A 187 -14.51 6.02 13.99
CA GLY A 187 -15.72 5.61 13.27
C GLY A 187 -15.54 5.50 11.76
N GLY A 188 -14.74 6.38 11.14
CA GLY A 188 -14.47 6.31 9.70
C GLY A 188 -13.67 5.06 9.29
N ILE A 189 -12.81 4.56 10.19
CA ILE A 189 -12.04 3.32 9.97
C ILE A 189 -12.97 2.11 10.11
N GLU A 190 -13.80 2.08 11.15
CA GLU A 190 -14.79 1.02 11.37
C GLU A 190 -15.76 0.91 10.19
N GLU A 191 -16.32 2.03 9.75
CA GLU A 191 -17.25 2.10 8.63
C GLU A 191 -16.60 1.61 7.32
N ALA A 192 -15.36 2.01 7.07
CA ALA A 192 -14.64 1.60 5.87
C ALA A 192 -14.32 0.09 5.86
N VAL A 193 -13.85 -0.45 6.99
CA VAL A 193 -13.53 -1.88 7.11
C VAL A 193 -14.82 -2.73 7.07
N ALA A 194 -15.91 -2.27 7.68
CA ALA A 194 -17.21 -2.92 7.60
C ALA A 194 -17.73 -2.98 6.15
N ARG A 195 -17.71 -1.85 5.42
CA ARG A 195 -18.06 -1.80 3.99
C ARG A 195 -17.19 -2.72 3.13
N ALA A 196 -15.92 -2.87 3.50
CA ALA A 196 -15.02 -3.75 2.79
C ALA A 196 -15.38 -5.22 3.04
N ALA A 197 -15.66 -5.59 4.29
CA ALA A 197 -16.13 -6.92 4.65
C ALA A 197 -17.45 -7.29 3.93
N ASP A 198 -18.40 -6.36 3.82
CA ASP A 198 -19.66 -6.56 3.08
C ASP A 198 -19.45 -6.88 1.59
N ARG A 199 -18.30 -6.48 1.03
CA ARG A 199 -17.92 -6.71 -0.37
C ARG A 199 -16.93 -7.87 -0.53
N ASP A 200 -16.74 -8.68 0.51
CA ASP A 200 -15.75 -9.76 0.57
C ASP A 200 -14.33 -9.25 0.23
N VAL A 201 -14.03 -8.03 0.68
CA VAL A 201 -12.70 -7.43 0.54
C VAL A 201 -11.89 -7.75 1.78
N ARG A 202 -10.79 -8.46 1.55
CA ARG A 202 -9.78 -8.71 2.58
C ARG A 202 -8.83 -7.54 2.62
N GLY A 203 -8.10 -7.36 3.72
CA GLY A 203 -7.17 -6.24 3.74
C GLY A 203 -6.18 -6.19 4.87
N VAL A 204 -5.40 -5.12 4.81
CA VAL A 204 -4.34 -4.79 5.74
C VAL A 204 -4.52 -3.35 6.23
N LEU A 205 -4.56 -3.17 7.54
CA LEU A 205 -4.33 -1.88 8.18
C LEU A 205 -2.83 -1.74 8.48
N PHE A 206 -2.16 -0.86 7.74
CA PHE A 206 -0.73 -0.63 7.86
C PHE A 206 -0.48 0.69 8.57
N GLN A 207 -0.23 0.62 9.87
CA GLN A 207 -0.01 1.77 10.73
C GLN A 207 1.41 2.30 10.54
N VAL A 208 1.57 3.55 10.12
CA VAL A 208 2.86 4.22 9.97
C VAL A 208 3.03 5.24 11.10
N LEU A 209 4.07 5.08 11.91
CA LEU A 209 4.36 5.95 13.04
C LEU A 209 5.79 6.49 12.98
N ASP A 210 5.99 7.64 13.59
CA ASP A 210 7.32 8.15 13.89
C ASP A 210 7.80 7.60 15.26
N PRO A 211 9.09 7.24 15.43
CA PRO A 211 9.60 6.71 16.71
C PRO A 211 9.37 7.65 17.91
N GLN A 212 9.26 8.96 17.70
CA GLN A 212 8.96 9.91 18.76
C GLN A 212 7.52 9.79 19.28
N GLU A 213 6.59 9.35 18.42
CA GLU A 213 5.20 9.11 18.80
C GLU A 213 5.07 7.94 19.79
N GLU A 214 6.02 7.02 19.88
CA GLU A 214 6.02 5.96 20.90
C GLU A 214 6.97 6.19 22.06
N SER A 215 8.15 6.72 21.79
CA SER A 215 9.13 6.94 22.85
C SER A 215 8.68 8.06 23.80
N PHE A 216 7.91 9.03 23.28
CA PHE A 216 7.43 10.22 23.97
C PHE A 216 8.55 10.86 24.81
N PRO A 217 9.65 11.35 24.19
CA PRO A 217 10.84 11.82 24.89
C PRO A 217 10.69 13.28 25.34
N PHE A 218 9.52 13.66 25.86
CA PHE A 218 9.21 15.03 26.25
C PHE A 218 9.18 15.16 27.77
N ASP A 219 9.91 16.13 28.30
CA ASP A 219 9.91 16.48 29.73
C ASP A 219 9.89 18.00 29.92
N GLY A 220 9.48 18.43 31.12
CA GLY A 220 9.38 19.83 31.48
C GLY A 220 8.25 20.57 30.74
N ARG A 221 8.46 21.87 30.48
CA ARG A 221 7.48 22.71 29.78
C ARG A 221 7.57 22.46 28.28
N THR A 222 6.47 22.00 27.69
CA THR A 222 6.39 21.68 26.26
C THR A 222 5.08 22.18 25.70
N ILE A 223 5.13 22.66 24.46
CA ILE A 223 3.95 23.04 23.69
C ILE A 223 3.84 22.02 22.56
N PHE A 224 2.76 21.24 22.59
CA PHE A 224 2.42 20.32 21.51
C PHE A 224 1.56 21.05 20.51
N GLU A 225 1.97 21.05 19.25
CA GLU A 225 1.21 21.62 18.14
C GLU A 225 0.96 20.54 17.11
N SER A 226 -0.28 20.45 16.62
CA SER A 226 -0.62 19.58 15.50
C SER A 226 0.12 20.04 14.25
N VAL A 227 0.44 19.12 13.33
CA VAL A 227 1.12 19.48 12.07
C VAL A 227 0.34 20.52 11.28
N GLY A 228 -1.00 20.46 11.31
CA GLY A 228 -1.83 21.47 10.67
C GLY A 228 -2.02 22.78 11.42
N GLY A 229 -1.40 22.95 12.60
CA GLY A 229 -1.53 24.15 13.43
C GLY A 229 -2.93 24.38 14.02
N THR A 230 -3.83 23.40 13.93
CA THR A 230 -5.22 23.51 14.38
C THR A 230 -5.38 23.25 15.88
N MET A 231 -4.45 22.50 16.48
CA MET A 231 -4.43 22.18 17.90
C MET A 231 -3.12 22.60 18.54
N ARG A 232 -3.23 23.17 19.75
CA ARG A 232 -2.10 23.57 20.59
C ARG A 232 -2.39 23.18 22.03
N HIS A 233 -1.48 22.42 22.65
CA HIS A 233 -1.58 22.00 24.04
C HIS A 233 -0.30 22.35 24.78
N GLU A 234 -0.40 23.29 25.72
CA GLU A 234 0.72 23.66 26.58
C GLU A 234 0.64 22.89 27.89
N THR A 235 1.76 22.27 28.28
CA THR A 235 1.93 21.65 29.60
C THR A 235 3.21 22.15 30.25
N ARG A 236 3.20 22.30 31.58
CA ARG A 236 4.39 22.64 32.37
C ARG A 236 5.23 21.41 32.73
N ARG A 237 4.66 20.21 32.60
CA ARG A 237 5.31 18.91 32.85
C ARG A 237 4.79 17.90 31.82
N ALA A 238 5.50 17.78 30.69
CA ALA A 238 5.15 16.83 29.62
C ALA A 238 5.31 15.37 30.06
N GLY A 239 6.26 15.07 30.96
CA GLY A 239 6.46 13.73 31.51
C GLY A 239 5.19 13.15 32.15
N ASP A 240 4.39 13.97 32.84
CA ASP A 240 3.12 13.55 33.46
C ASP A 240 2.09 13.06 32.43
N LEU A 241 2.21 13.49 31.16
CA LEU A 241 1.30 13.10 30.08
C LEU A 241 1.69 11.77 29.43
N ARG A 242 2.95 11.34 29.59
CA ARG A 242 3.51 10.16 28.90
C ARG A 242 2.69 8.91 29.15
N ALA A 243 2.40 8.59 30.41
CA ALA A 243 1.66 7.38 30.78
C ALA A 243 0.26 7.37 30.13
N ARG A 244 -0.50 8.46 30.26
CA ARG A 244 -1.84 8.60 29.69
C ARG A 244 -1.83 8.55 28.16
N TYR A 245 -0.83 9.15 27.53
CA TYR A 245 -0.69 9.12 26.08
C TYR A 245 -0.43 7.69 25.58
N LEU A 246 0.53 6.98 26.19
CA LEU A 246 0.86 5.61 25.81
C LEU A 246 -0.29 4.64 26.06
N GLU A 247 -1.05 4.82 27.14
CA GLU A 247 -2.27 4.04 27.40
C GLU A 247 -3.32 4.25 26.28
N ARG A 248 -3.53 5.49 25.83
CA ARG A 248 -4.45 5.78 24.71
C ARG A 248 -3.96 5.20 23.39
N LEU A 249 -2.65 5.22 23.14
CA LEU A 249 -2.06 4.62 21.95
C LEU A 249 -2.20 3.09 21.97
N ALA A 250 -1.97 2.45 23.11
CA ALA A 250 -2.19 1.02 23.29
C ALA A 250 -3.67 0.64 23.08
N ALA A 251 -4.60 1.35 23.74
CA ALA A 251 -6.03 1.13 23.56
C ALA A 251 -6.47 1.31 22.09
N ARG A 252 -5.88 2.27 21.37
CA ARG A 252 -6.12 2.45 19.93
C ARG A 252 -5.69 1.23 19.11
N ARG A 253 -4.51 0.69 19.39
CA ARG A 253 -3.98 -0.50 18.70
C ARG A 253 -4.79 -1.75 19.01
N ASP A 254 -5.25 -1.89 20.24
CA ASP A 254 -6.11 -3.00 20.64
C ASP A 254 -7.44 -2.95 19.89
N ALA A 255 -8.02 -1.75 19.74
CA ALA A 255 -9.24 -1.53 18.96
C ALA A 255 -9.04 -1.87 17.47
N LEU A 256 -7.95 -1.39 16.85
CA LEU A 256 -7.61 -1.73 15.45
C LEU A 256 -7.39 -3.23 15.27
N SER A 257 -6.68 -3.87 16.20
CA SER A 257 -6.43 -5.31 16.18
C SER A 257 -7.72 -6.12 16.36
N ALA A 258 -8.63 -5.66 17.22
CA ALA A 258 -9.94 -6.27 17.40
C ALA A 258 -10.80 -6.16 16.14
N LEU A 259 -10.82 -4.98 15.50
CA LEU A 259 -11.50 -4.76 14.23
C LEU A 259 -10.97 -5.70 13.14
N CYS A 260 -9.64 -5.81 13.02
CA CYS A 260 -9.00 -6.70 12.06
C CYS A 260 -9.35 -8.17 12.30
N ARG A 261 -9.33 -8.64 13.55
CA ARG A 261 -9.73 -10.01 13.90
C ARG A 261 -11.19 -10.30 13.56
N ALA A 262 -12.08 -9.34 13.76
CA ALA A 262 -13.51 -9.49 13.49
C ALA A 262 -13.81 -9.61 11.98
N THR A 263 -12.99 -9.01 11.11
CA THR A 263 -13.22 -8.99 9.65
C THR A 263 -12.25 -9.85 8.85
N GLY A 264 -11.32 -10.55 9.51
CA GLY A 264 -10.27 -11.33 8.84
C GLY A 264 -9.17 -10.46 8.19
N TRP A 265 -9.12 -9.18 8.54
CA TRP A 265 -8.05 -8.28 8.11
C TRP A 265 -6.80 -8.48 8.96
N GLN A 266 -5.66 -8.00 8.45
CA GLN A 266 -4.38 -8.03 9.15
C GLN A 266 -3.97 -6.61 9.57
N MET A 267 -3.19 -6.50 10.65
CA MET A 267 -2.62 -5.24 11.10
C MET A 267 -1.10 -5.34 11.17
N HIS A 268 -0.41 -4.27 10.78
CA HIS A 268 1.02 -4.10 10.99
C HIS A 268 1.34 -2.69 11.44
N VAL A 269 2.38 -2.54 12.25
CA VAL A 269 2.91 -1.25 12.68
C VAL A 269 4.32 -1.12 12.15
N HIS A 270 4.60 -0.02 11.46
CA HIS A 270 5.90 0.31 10.91
C HIS A 270 6.34 1.68 11.38
N HIS A 271 7.59 1.77 11.81
CA HIS A 271 8.20 3.02 12.22
C HIS A 271 9.08 3.60 11.12
N THR A 272 9.08 4.93 10.97
CA THR A 272 9.80 5.62 9.88
C THR A 272 11.31 5.46 9.94
N ASP A 273 11.88 5.22 11.13
CA ASP A 273 13.29 4.94 11.39
C ASP A 273 13.72 3.52 10.99
N GLN A 274 12.77 2.60 10.84
CA GLN A 274 13.04 1.24 10.41
C GLN A 274 13.26 1.15 8.89
N PRO A 275 14.06 0.18 8.42
CA PRO A 275 14.21 -0.09 6.99
C PRO A 275 12.87 -0.46 6.34
N GLY A 276 12.49 0.23 5.28
CA GLY A 276 11.26 -0.06 4.54
C GLY A 276 11.23 -1.46 3.91
N GLN A 277 12.38 -2.11 3.75
CA GLN A 277 12.48 -3.46 3.15
C GLN A 277 11.74 -4.51 3.99
N ALA A 278 11.90 -4.47 5.32
CA ALA A 278 11.23 -5.42 6.21
C ALA A 278 9.70 -5.24 6.17
N ALA A 279 9.24 -3.99 6.15
CA ALA A 279 7.83 -3.63 5.98
C ALA A 279 7.27 -4.13 4.63
N LEU A 280 8.02 -3.94 3.53
CA LEU A 280 7.60 -4.39 2.21
C LEU A 280 7.52 -5.92 2.12
N LEU A 281 8.50 -6.63 2.70
CA LEU A 281 8.47 -8.09 2.79
C LEU A 281 7.25 -8.58 3.57
N TRP A 282 6.98 -7.98 4.72
CA TRP A 282 5.80 -8.31 5.53
C TRP A 282 4.51 -8.11 4.74
N LEU A 283 4.36 -6.98 4.04
CA LEU A 283 3.20 -6.69 3.20
C LEU A 283 3.03 -7.73 2.08
N HIS A 284 4.12 -8.08 1.40
CA HIS A 284 4.10 -9.07 0.34
C HIS A 284 3.66 -10.45 0.87
N GLU A 285 4.20 -10.89 2.01
CA GLU A 285 3.79 -12.14 2.65
C GLU A 285 2.33 -12.12 3.13
N ALA A 286 1.85 -11.00 3.69
CA ALA A 286 0.48 -10.84 4.15
C ALA A 286 -0.53 -11.04 3.01
N LEU A 287 -0.21 -10.56 1.80
CA LEU A 287 -1.02 -10.78 0.60
C LEU A 287 -1.00 -12.24 0.14
N GLN A 288 0.13 -12.94 0.26
CA GLN A 288 0.22 -14.35 -0.09
C GLN A 288 -0.56 -15.25 0.88
N ARG A 289 -0.53 -14.95 2.19
CA ARG A 289 -1.29 -15.69 3.21
C ARG A 289 -2.79 -15.57 3.00
N GLY A 290 -3.26 -14.39 2.59
CA GLY A 290 -4.66 -14.18 2.23
C GLY A 290 -5.11 -15.01 1.04
N ARG A 291 -4.23 -15.48 0.15
CA ARG A 291 -4.63 -16.27 -1.03
C ARG A 291 -4.95 -17.74 -0.75
N ARG A 292 -4.63 -18.25 0.45
CA ARG A 292 -4.87 -19.64 0.87
C ARG A 292 -6.18 -19.74 1.62
#